data_AF-A0A6V7JVQ1-F1
#
_entry.id   AF-A0A6V7JVQ1-F1
#
_cell.length_a   1.000
_cell.length_b   1.000
_cell.length_c   1.000
_cell.angle_alpha   90.00
_cell.angle_beta   90.00
_cell.angle_gamma   90.00
#
_symmetry.space_group_name_H-M   'P 1'
#
loop_
_entity.id
_entity.type
_entity.pdbx_description
1 polymer ?
#
loop_
_entity_poly.entity_id
_entity_poly.type
_entity_poly.pdbx_seq_one_letter_code
_entity_poly.pdbx_strand_id
1 'polypeptide(L)' 'YHGTTEIKDNSKYTLTLELDQKLYYLARLQIKNVVKVDGGEYKAVAKNKNGQGTATINLNFEGGEKP' A
#
# COMPACT_ATOMS: atom_id res chain seq x y z
N TYR A 1 3.01 4.41 1.80
CA TYR A 1 2.97 4.96 3.17
C TYR A 1 1.77 4.38 3.89
N HIS A 2 1.90 4.16 5.20
CA HIS A 2 0.79 3.93 6.14
C HIS A 2 0.72 5.19 7.02
N GLY A 3 -0.31 6.01 6.83
CA GLY A 3 -0.34 7.41 7.27
C GLY A 3 0.84 8.20 6.70
N THR A 4 1.69 8.71 7.59
CA THR A 4 2.89 9.47 7.24
C THR A 4 4.15 8.62 7.14
N THR A 5 4.09 7.34 7.50
CA THR A 5 5.27 6.45 7.58
C THR A 5 5.51 5.76 6.25
N GLU A 6 6.74 5.84 5.73
CA GLU A 6 7.14 5.12 4.53
C GLU A 6 7.13 3.61 4.79
N ILE A 7 6.53 2.84 3.88
CA ILE A 7 6.50 1.38 3.95
C ILE A 7 7.69 0.86 3.16
N LYS A 8 8.41 -0.10 3.74
CA LYS A 8 9.53 -0.80 3.11
C LYS A 8 9.30 -2.30 3.20
N ASP A 9 9.92 -3.05 2.29
CA ASP A 9 9.89 -4.51 2.32
C ASP A 9 10.42 -5.06 3.65
N ASN A 10 9.65 -5.96 4.26
CA ASN A 10 10.04 -6.66 5.47
C ASN A 10 9.22 -7.95 5.66
N SER A 11 9.24 -8.53 6.86
CA SER A 11 8.46 -9.74 7.17
C SER A 11 6.94 -9.53 7.05
N LYS A 12 6.45 -8.30 7.20
CA LYS A 12 5.03 -7.93 7.15
C LYS A 12 4.59 -7.42 5.78
N TYR A 13 5.42 -6.60 5.13
CA TYR A 13 5.10 -5.95 3.87
C TYR A 13 5.93 -6.52 2.72
N THR A 14 5.28 -6.72 1.58
CA THR A 14 5.95 -7.03 0.32
C THR A 14 5.47 -6.04 -0.74
N LEU A 15 6.41 -5.31 -1.32
CA LEU A 15 6.23 -4.30 -2.35
C LEU A 15 6.75 -4.88 -3.67
N THR A 16 5.93 -4.81 -4.71
CA THR A 16 6.36 -5.18 -6.07
C THR A 16 6.00 -4.08 -7.05
N LEU A 17 6.84 -3.94 -8.08
CA LEU A 17 6.60 -3.07 -9.21
C LEU A 17 6.94 -3.85 -10.48
N GLU A 18 5.93 -4.16 -11.28
CA GLU A 18 6.11 -4.91 -12.52
C GLU A 18 5.61 -4.13 -13.72
N LEU A 19 6.20 -4.41 -14.88
CA LEU A 19 5.70 -3.92 -16.15
C LEU A 19 4.50 -4.79 -16.54
N ASP A 20 3.29 -4.27 -16.35
CA ASP A 20 2.03 -4.98 -16.63
C ASP A 20 1.70 -4.93 -18.13
N GLN A 21 2.03 -3.81 -18.78
CA GLN A 21 1.86 -3.61 -20.22
C GLN A 21 2.98 -2.69 -20.74
N LYS A 22 3.12 -2.56 -22.06
CA LYS A 22 4.23 -1.83 -22.72
C LYS A 22 4.58 -0.46 -22.12
N LEU A 23 3.60 0.24 -21.53
CA LEU A 23 3.77 1.56 -20.91
C LEU A 23 3.15 1.67 -19.50
N TYR A 24 2.72 0.57 -18.90
CA TYR A 24 2.06 0.58 -17.59
C TYR A 24 2.84 -0.24 -16.59
N TYR A 25 3.10 0.36 -15.44
CA TYR A 25 3.63 -0.33 -14.28
C TYR A 25 2.52 -0.59 -13.26
N LEU A 26 2.49 -1.79 -12.71
CA LEU A 26 1.60 -2.15 -11.62
C LEU A 26 2.39 -2.25 -10.32
N ALA A 27 2.14 -1.31 -9.41
CA ALA A 27 2.67 -1.32 -8.06
C ALA A 27 1.72 -2.08 -7.14
N ARG A 28 2.22 -3.04 -6.36
CA ARG A 28 1.45 -3.76 -5.35
C ARG A 28 2.10 -3.65 -3.98
N LEU A 29 1.26 -3.51 -2.96
CA LEU A 29 1.61 -3.67 -1.56
C LEU A 29 0.81 -4.86 -1.02
N GLN A 30 1.50 -5.91 -0.60
CA GLN A 30 0.93 -7.04 0.11
C GLN A 30 1.23 -6.91 1.61
N ILE A 31 0.19 -7.07 2.44
CA ILE A 31 0.29 -7.08 3.90
C ILE A 31 0.05 -8.52 4.38
N LYS A 32 1.04 -9.12 5.04
CA LYS A 32 0.97 -10.48 5.57
C LYS A 32 0.42 -10.46 6.99
N ASN A 33 -0.36 -11.49 7.36
CA ASN A 33 -0.90 -11.70 8.70
C ASN A 33 -1.61 -10.44 9.24
N VAL A 34 -2.60 -9.98 8.49
CA VAL A 34 -3.34 -8.73 8.74
C VAL A 34 -4.01 -8.76 10.12
N VAL A 35 -3.87 -7.67 10.86
CA VAL A 35 -4.50 -7.42 12.17
C VAL A 35 -5.12 -6.02 12.21
N LYS A 36 -5.98 -5.74 13.21
CA LYS A 36 -6.70 -4.45 13.30
C LYS A 36 -5.81 -3.21 13.20
N VAL A 37 -4.59 -3.26 13.76
CA VAL A 37 -3.65 -2.13 13.73
C VAL A 37 -3.08 -1.83 12.34
N ASP A 38 -3.26 -2.73 11.38
CA ASP A 38 -2.91 -2.47 9.98
C ASP A 38 -3.94 -1.59 9.26
N GLY A 39 -5.05 -1.24 9.91
CA GLY A 39 -6.08 -0.41 9.33
C GLY A 39 -5.64 1.04 9.19
N GLY A 40 -6.43 1.83 8.49
CA GLY A 40 -6.20 3.26 8.31
C GLY A 40 -5.72 3.62 6.91
N GLU A 41 -5.16 4.83 6.79
CA GLU A 41 -4.82 5.41 5.49
C GLU A 41 -3.54 4.81 4.92
N TYR A 42 -3.62 4.34 3.68
CA TYR A 42 -2.48 3.98 2.85
C TYR A 42 -2.36 4.93 1.68
N LYS A 43 -1.14 5.38 1.41
CA LYS A 43 -0.85 6.34 0.34
C LYS A 43 0.24 5.82 -0.58
N ALA A 44 -0.08 5.70 -1.87
CA ALA A 44 0.86 5.39 -2.94
C ALA A 44 1.26 6.69 -3.66
N VAL A 45 2.56 6.90 -3.86
CA VAL A 45 3.10 8.09 -4.53
C VAL A 45 3.91 7.63 -5.73
N ALA A 46 3.50 8.03 -6.92
CA ALA A 46 4.25 7.79 -8.16
C ALA A 46 4.92 9.11 -8.59
N LYS A 47 6.23 9.09 -8.81
CA LYS A 47 7.01 10.29 -9.14
C LYS A 47 7.84 10.06 -10.40
N ASN A 48 7.88 11.05 -11.29
CA ASN A 48 8.78 11.11 -12.43
C ASN A 48 9.39 12.52 -12.56
N LYS A 49 10.17 12.75 -13.62
CA LYS A 49 10.85 14.04 -13.85
C LYS A 49 9.91 15.24 -14.01
N ASN A 50 8.64 15.02 -14.35
CA ASN A 50 7.66 16.08 -14.64
C ASN A 50 6.70 16.33 -13.47
N GLY A 51 6.69 15.47 -12.45
CA GLY A 51 5.80 15.65 -11.30
C GLY A 51 5.55 14.38 -10.50
N GLN A 52 4.50 14.43 -9.69
CA GLN A 52 4.06 13.32 -8.85
C GLN A 52 2.54 13.16 -8.89
N GLY A 53 2.08 11.91 -8.89
CA GLY A 53 0.69 11.51 -8.65
C GLY A 53 0.58 10.80 -7.30
N THR A 54 -0.57 10.93 -6.65
CA THR A 54 -0.85 10.29 -5.37
C THR A 54 -2.21 9.59 -5.42
N ALA A 55 -2.25 8.36 -4.91
CA ALA A 55 -3.47 7.61 -4.68
C ALA A 55 -3.57 7.27 -3.19
N THR A 56 -4.75 7.45 -2.61
CA THR A 56 -5.01 7.20 -1.19
C THR A 56 -6.11 6.16 -1.05
N ILE A 57 -5.89 5.18 -0.17
CA ILE A 57 -6.81 4.07 0.13
C ILE A 57 -6.97 4.04 1.65
N ASN A 58 -8.20 4.10 2.15
CA ASN A 58 -8.47 3.85 3.57
C ASN A 58 -8.85 2.38 3.74
N LEU A 59 -7.98 1.62 4.43
CA LEU A 59 -8.20 0.21 4.72
C LEU A 59 -9.01 0.08 6.02
N ASN A 60 -10.28 -0.27 5.88
CA ASN A 60 -11.18 -0.51 7.00
C ASN A 60 -11.40 -2.00 7.18
N PHE A 61 -11.29 -2.49 8.42
CA PHE A 61 -11.63 -3.86 8.77
C PHE A 61 -13.00 -3.88 9.44
N GLU A 62 -13.99 -4.47 8.77
CA GLU A 62 -15.28 -4.78 9.38
C GLU A 62 -15.25 -6.24 9.87
N GLY A 63 -15.53 -6.44 11.16
CA GLY A 63 -15.60 -7.78 11.78
C GLY A 63 -14.32 -8.18 12.54
N GLY A 64 -14.46 -8.31 13.88
CA GLY A 64 -13.37 -8.81 14.73
C GLY A 64 -13.53 -8.58 16.23
N GLU A 65 -14.76 -8.44 16.73
CA GLU A 65 -15.09 -8.81 18.11
C GLU A 65 -16.18 -9.88 18.00
N LYS A 66 -15.76 -11.14 17.88
CA LYS A 66 -16.53 -12.17 18.57
C LYS A 66 -15.99 -12.18 20.01
N PRO A 67 -16.86 -12.01 21.01
CA PRO A 67 -16.46 -12.08 22.42
C PRO A 67 -15.83 -13.44 22.76
#